data_AF-A0A246BH48-F1
#
_entry.id   AF-A0A246BH48-F1
#
_cell.length_a   1.000
_cell.length_b   1.000
_cell.length_c   1.000
_cell.angle_alpha   90.00
_cell.angle_beta   90.00
_cell.angle_gamma   90.00
#
_symmetry.space_group_name_H-M   'P 1'
#
loop_
_entity.id
_entity.type
_entity.pdbx_description
1 polymer ?
#
loop_
_entity_poly.entity_id
_entity_poly.type
_entity_poly.pdbx_seq_one_letter_code
_entity_poly.pdbx_strand_id
1 'polypeptide(L)' 'MDLESWTPVDNARRLATLIAVGAAMFGLLALWLGAAWHPLLALLVAVLAGVAVWAAAFQVLRRLLRR' A
#
# COMPACT_ATOMS: atom_id res chain seq x y z
N MET A 1 -22.30 -8.27 -11.51
CA MET A 1 -21.45 -7.52 -10.58
C MET A 1 -22.18 -6.22 -10.32
N ASP A 2 -22.66 -6.02 -9.11
CA ASP A 2 -23.25 -4.73 -8.72
C ASP A 2 -22.11 -3.72 -8.63
N LEU A 3 -21.99 -2.85 -9.65
CA LEU A 3 -20.91 -1.86 -9.74
C LEU A 3 -21.16 -0.68 -8.77
N GLU A 4 -22.31 -0.66 -8.09
CA GLU A 4 -22.72 0.39 -7.16
C GLU A 4 -22.63 -0.02 -5.69
N SER A 5 -22.24 -1.27 -5.36
CA SER A 5 -22.10 -1.70 -3.97
C SER A 5 -20.81 -1.12 -3.35
N TRP A 6 -20.81 0.17 -3.02
CA TRP A 6 -19.76 0.87 -2.28
C TRP A 6 -19.76 0.42 -0.83
N THR A 7 -19.41 -0.84 -0.57
CA THR A 7 -19.31 -1.32 0.81
C THR A 7 -18.12 -0.63 1.49
N PRO A 8 -18.23 -0.26 2.78
CA PRO A 8 -17.14 0.41 3.49
C PRO A 8 -15.84 -0.41 3.50
N VAL A 9 -15.96 -1.74 3.41
CA VAL A 9 -14.83 -2.67 3.34
C VAL A 9 -14.12 -2.59 1.98
N ASP A 10 -14.85 -2.47 0.89
CA ASP A 10 -14.24 -2.34 -0.45
C ASP A 10 -13.55 -0.99 -0.62
N ASN A 11 -14.12 0.08 -0.07
CA ASN A 11 -13.49 1.40 -0.04
C ASN A 11 -12.20 1.38 0.81
N ALA A 12 -12.23 0.74 1.98
CA ALA A 12 -11.04 0.57 2.83
C ALA A 12 -9.93 -0.20 2.08
N ARG A 13 -10.30 -1.26 1.35
CA ARG A 13 -9.36 -2.07 0.56
C ARG A 13 -8.74 -1.25 -0.58
N ARG A 14 -9.56 -0.55 -1.37
CA ARG A 14 -9.10 0.27 -2.50
C ARG A 14 -8.14 1.38 -2.04
N LEU A 15 -8.51 2.09 -0.97
CA LEU A 15 -7.67 3.16 -0.42
C LEU A 15 -6.37 2.61 0.19
N ALA A 16 -6.43 1.47 0.90
CA ALA A 16 -5.22 0.81 1.40
C ALA A 16 -4.28 0.40 0.26
N THR A 17 -4.81 -0.10 -0.86
CA THR A 17 -4.02 -0.43 -2.06
C THR A 17 -3.35 0.80 -2.64
N LEU A 18 -4.07 1.93 -2.77
CA LEU A 18 -3.48 3.19 -3.26
C LEU A 18 -2.33 3.67 -2.36
N ILE A 19 -2.53 3.67 -1.04
CA ILE A 19 -1.51 4.05 -0.06
C ILE A 19 -0.28 3.12 -0.17
N ALA A 20 -0.51 1.81 -0.23
CA ALA A 20 0.56 0.82 -0.29
C ALA A 20 1.39 0.92 -1.57
N VAL A 21 0.74 1.09 -2.73
CA VAL A 21 1.43 1.26 -4.02
C VAL A 21 2.26 2.53 -4.03
N GLY A 22 1.70 3.65 -3.54
CA GLY A 22 2.44 4.90 -3.40
C GLY A 22 3.67 4.72 -2.50
N ALA A 23 3.49 4.14 -1.31
CA ALA A 23 4.57 3.89 -0.37
C ALA A 23 5.66 2.97 -0.96
N ALA A 24 5.29 1.90 -1.67
CA ALA A 24 6.23 1.00 -2.32
C ALA A 24 7.02 1.70 -3.44
N MET A 25 6.37 2.51 -4.28
CA MET A 25 7.05 3.25 -5.36
C MET A 25 8.03 4.28 -4.81
N PHE A 26 7.61 5.11 -3.85
CA PHE A 26 8.51 6.07 -3.22
C PHE A 26 9.62 5.38 -2.43
N GLY A 27 9.32 4.26 -1.76
CA GLY A 27 10.32 3.43 -1.08
C GLY A 27 11.36 2.86 -2.04
N LEU A 28 10.95 2.35 -3.20
CA LEU A 28 11.86 1.87 -4.25
C LEU A 28 12.79 2.99 -4.73
N LEU A 29 12.22 4.15 -5.08
CA LEU A 29 13.02 5.29 -5.57
C LEU A 29 13.98 5.79 -4.48
N ALA A 30 13.54 5.87 -3.23
CA ALA A 30 14.37 6.27 -2.12
C ALA A 30 15.53 5.30 -1.88
N LEU A 31 15.28 3.99 -1.92
CA LEU A 31 16.32 2.98 -1.70
C LEU A 31 17.28 2.89 -2.89
N TRP A 32 16.77 2.85 -4.12
CA TRP A 32 17.60 2.70 -5.31
C TRP A 32 18.36 3.98 -5.65
N LEU A 33 17.65 5.11 -5.77
CA LEU A 33 18.26 6.36 -6.22
C LEU A 33 18.80 7.21 -5.07
N GLY A 34 18.10 7.21 -3.92
CA GLY A 34 18.52 7.99 -2.75
C GLY A 34 19.63 7.33 -1.95
N ALA A 35 19.48 6.04 -1.63
CA ALA A 35 20.43 5.28 -0.82
C ALA A 35 21.42 4.44 -1.64
N ALA A 36 21.35 4.49 -2.98
CA ALA A 36 22.21 3.76 -3.90
C ALA A 36 22.22 2.23 -3.69
N TRP A 37 21.10 1.65 -3.22
CA TRP A 37 20.98 0.20 -3.08
C TRP A 37 20.94 -0.49 -4.45
N HIS A 38 21.37 -1.76 -4.47
CA HIS A 38 21.19 -2.60 -5.65
C HIS A 38 19.70 -2.66 -6.05
N PRO A 39 19.33 -2.45 -7.32
CA PRO A 39 17.94 -2.24 -7.73
C PRO A 39 17.02 -3.42 -7.38
N LEU A 40 17.51 -4.66 -7.52
CA LEU A 40 16.73 -5.85 -7.14
C LEU A 40 16.47 -5.94 -5.63
N LEU A 41 17.43 -5.51 -4.79
CA LEU A 41 17.27 -5.51 -3.34
C LEU A 41 16.32 -4.39 -2.91
N ALA A 42 16.46 -3.20 -3.49
CA ALA A 42 15.55 -2.08 -3.29
C ALA A 42 14.10 -2.46 -3.66
N LEU A 43 13.92 -3.15 -4.79
CA LEU A 43 12.61 -3.67 -5.22
C LEU A 43 12.04 -4.67 -4.23
N LEU A 44 12.82 -5.66 -3.80
CA LEU A 44 12.36 -6.67 -2.84
C LEU A 44 11.90 -6.01 -1.53
N VAL A 45 12.69 -5.09 -0.98
CA VAL A 45 12.35 -4.39 0.26
C VAL A 45 11.14 -3.48 0.07
N ALA A 46 11.04 -2.76 -1.05
CA ALA A 46 9.89 -1.92 -1.35
C ALA A 46 8.58 -2.73 -1.45
N VAL A 47 8.62 -3.92 -2.06
CA VAL A 47 7.46 -4.83 -2.13
C VAL A 47 7.04 -5.30 -0.73
N LEU A 48 7.99 -5.78 0.08
CA LEU A 48 7.71 -6.24 1.44
C LEU A 48 7.15 -5.10 2.31
N ALA A 49 7.75 -3.91 2.22
CA ALA A 49 7.26 -2.71 2.89
C ALA A 49 5.84 -2.34 2.42
N GLY A 50 5.57 -2.41 1.11
CA GLY A 50 4.24 -2.18 0.54
C GLY A 50 3.18 -3.12 1.10
N VAL A 51 3.48 -4.42 1.23
CA VAL A 51 2.57 -5.40 1.84
C VAL A 51 2.29 -5.06 3.31
N ALA A 52 3.33 -4.70 4.07
CA ALA A 52 3.18 -4.30 5.47
C ALA A 52 2.34 -3.02 5.61
N VAL A 53 2.60 -2.01 4.79
CA VAL A 53 1.82 -0.77 4.74
C VAL A 53 0.37 -1.04 4.35
N TRP A 54 0.13 -1.91 3.38
CA TRP A 54 -1.23 -2.31 2.99
C TRP A 54 -1.97 -2.94 4.16
N ALA A 55 -1.36 -3.90 4.85
CA ALA A 55 -1.98 -4.59 5.97
C ALA A 55 -2.33 -3.60 7.10
N ALA A 56 -1.41 -2.70 7.44
CA ALA A 56 -1.65 -1.66 8.45
C ALA A 56 -2.75 -0.68 8.02
N ALA A 57 -2.65 -0.13 6.81
CA ALA A 57 -3.62 0.83 6.27
C ALA A 57 -5.02 0.22 6.16
N PHE A 58 -5.14 -1.02 5.67
CA PHE A 58 -6.42 -1.70 5.58
C PHE A 58 -7.07 -1.90 6.95
N GLN A 59 -6.29 -2.32 7.96
CA GLN A 59 -6.81 -2.49 9.33
C GLN A 59 -7.28 -1.16 9.94
N VAL A 60 -6.53 -0.07 9.73
CA VAL A 60 -6.90 1.27 10.19
C VAL A 60 -8.16 1.75 9.48
N LEU A 61 -8.17 1.74 8.15
CA LEU A 61 -9.29 2.21 7.33
C LEU A 61 -10.55 1.40 7.56
N ARG A 62 -10.43 0.07 7.70
CA ARG A 62 -11.57 -0.80 8.05
C ARG A 62 -12.19 -0.41 9.39
N ARG A 63 -11.40 0.03 10.38
CA ARG A 63 -11.94 0.49 11.68
C ARG A 63 -12.58 1.87 11.58
N LEU A 64 -12.02 2.77 10.76
CA LEU A 64 -12.52 4.12 10.58
C LEU A 64 -13.82 4.16 9.77
N LEU A 65 -13.88 3.43 8.65
CA LEU A 65 -15.03 3.38 7.73
C LEU A 65 -16.16 2.46 8.22
N ARG A 66 -15.95 1.69 9.29
CA ARG A 66 -17.01 0.90 9.95
C ARG A 66 -17.88 1.73 10.90
N ARG A 67 -17.45 2.94 11.24
CA ARG A 67 -18.26 3.93 11.96
C ARG A 67 -19.05 4.74 10.95
#